data_AF-A0A7X3R2R3-F1
#
_entry.id   AF-A0A7X3R2R3-F1
#
_cell.length_a   1.000
_cell.length_b   1.000
_cell.length_c   1.000
_cell.angle_alpha   90.00
_cell.angle_beta   90.00
_cell.angle_gamma   90.00
#
_symmetry.space_group_name_H-M   'P 1'
#
loop_
_entity.id
_entity.type
_entity.pdbx_description
1 polymer ?
#
loop_
_entity_poly.entity_id
_entity_poly.type
_entity_poly.pdbx_seq_one_letter_code
_entity_poly.pdbx_strand_id
1 'polypeptide(L)'
;PLPELYALLVAALELLEAGKGASVTRHFELRLLTLLGYEPHIDGCVTCGDRLPEEETLLSPSAGGLICRECRPEAGGGRIVSVPVIKLLRFARRATAPEFAAVGIPPEVQRELRTALAELVRYHLDRDPNARRFVEGVSALDKGE
;
A
#
# COMPACT_ATOMS: atom_id res chain seq x y z
N PRO A 1 4.67 -15.91 19.09
CA PRO A 1 4.40 -14.45 19.25
C PRO A 1 5.13 -13.65 18.15
N LEU A 2 4.55 -12.54 17.68
CA LEU A 2 5.13 -11.64 16.66
C LEU A 2 5.46 -10.27 17.30
N PRO A 3 6.59 -10.13 18.02
CA PRO A 3 6.91 -8.92 18.78
C PRO A 3 7.09 -7.68 17.89
N GLU A 4 7.64 -7.83 16.69
CA GLU A 4 7.81 -6.74 15.72
C GLU A 4 6.46 -6.21 15.24
N LEU A 5 5.49 -7.10 15.00
CA LEU A 5 4.14 -6.73 14.62
C LEU A 5 3.41 -6.00 15.76
N TYR A 6 3.60 -6.47 16.99
CA TYR A 6 3.05 -5.79 18.16
C TYR A 6 3.59 -4.35 18.28
N ALA A 7 4.91 -4.17 18.18
CA ALA A 7 5.53 -2.84 18.22
C ALA A 7 5.04 -1.94 17.06
N LEU A 8 4.92 -2.50 15.85
CA LEU A 8 4.38 -1.79 14.69
C LEU A 8 2.94 -1.31 14.93
N LEU A 9 2.09 -2.16 15.51
CA LEU A 9 0.70 -1.82 15.81
C LEU A 9 0.61 -0.72 16.88
N VAL A 10 1.38 -0.81 17.96
CA VAL A 10 1.42 0.21 19.00
C VAL A 10 1.82 1.57 18.43
N ALA A 11 2.92 1.63 17.68
CA ALA A 11 3.38 2.87 17.04
C ALA A 11 2.34 3.46 16.08
N ALA A 12 1.62 2.61 15.34
CA ALA A 12 0.56 3.07 14.45
C ALA A 12 -0.64 3.67 15.23
N LEU A 13 -1.03 3.06 16.35
CA LEU A 13 -2.11 3.56 17.21
C LEU A 13 -1.76 4.89 17.87
N GLU A 14 -0.54 5.05 18.37
CA GLU A 14 -0.05 6.31 18.95
C GLU A 14 -0.08 7.45 17.92
N LEU A 15 0.36 7.20 16.68
CA LEU A 15 0.32 8.20 15.62
C LEU A 15 -1.11 8.49 15.11
N LEU A 16 -2.00 7.50 15.17
CA LEU A 16 -3.43 7.70 14.89
C LEU A 16 -4.06 8.65 15.91
N GLU A 17 -3.77 8.46 17.20
CA GLU A 17 -4.20 9.34 18.28
C GLU A 17 -3.65 10.78 18.09
N ALA A 18 -2.42 10.90 17.58
CA ALA A 18 -1.81 12.19 17.21
C ALA A 18 -2.34 12.82 15.90
N GLY A 19 -3.41 12.26 15.29
CA GLY A 19 -4.06 12.81 14.11
C GLY A 19 -3.36 12.54 12.77
N LYS A 20 -2.43 11.58 12.69
CA LYS A 20 -1.68 11.24 11.46
C LYS A 20 -2.31 10.10 10.64
N GLY A 21 -3.62 9.91 10.76
CA GLY A 21 -4.25 8.62 10.47
C GLY A 21 -4.15 8.10 9.03
N ALA A 22 -4.25 8.95 8.01
CA ALA A 22 -4.25 8.49 6.62
C ALA A 22 -2.90 7.85 6.21
N SER A 23 -1.79 8.57 6.41
CA SER A 23 -0.45 8.12 6.04
C SER A 23 0.02 6.94 6.90
N VAL A 24 -0.23 6.98 8.21
CA VAL A 24 0.17 5.91 9.15
C VAL A 24 -0.51 4.60 8.81
N THR A 25 -1.80 4.63 8.45
CA THR A 25 -2.50 3.40 8.08
C THR A 25 -1.90 2.75 6.83
N ARG A 26 -1.48 3.54 5.83
CA ARG A 26 -0.84 3.01 4.61
C ARG A 26 0.54 2.41 4.91
N HIS A 27 1.31 3.07 5.77
CA HIS A 27 2.60 2.55 6.24
C HIS A 27 2.42 1.22 6.98
N PHE A 28 1.47 1.18 7.91
CA PHE A 28 1.13 -0.02 8.68
C PHE A 28 0.77 -1.20 7.76
N GLU A 29 -0.09 -1.01 6.76
CA GLU A 29 -0.50 -2.08 5.82
C GLU A 29 0.70 -2.67 5.06
N LEU A 30 1.58 -1.83 4.52
CA LEU A 30 2.74 -2.31 3.77
C LEU A 30 3.71 -3.07 4.69
N ARG A 31 3.97 -2.53 5.88
CA ARG A 31 4.85 -3.17 6.87
C ARG A 31 4.24 -4.47 7.42
N LEU A 32 2.92 -4.52 7.60
CA LEU A 32 2.20 -5.72 7.96
C LEU A 32 2.38 -6.82 6.92
N LEU A 33 2.15 -6.51 5.63
CA LEU A 33 2.37 -7.46 4.54
C LEU A 33 3.81 -8.00 4.56
N THR A 34 4.78 -7.12 4.76
CA THR A 34 6.20 -7.48 4.87
C THR A 34 6.45 -8.46 6.04
N LEU A 35 5.97 -8.13 7.24
CA LEU A 35 6.18 -8.95 8.44
C LEU A 35 5.47 -10.31 8.36
N LEU A 36 4.42 -10.43 7.55
CA LEU A 36 3.70 -11.68 7.31
C LEU A 36 4.30 -12.52 6.16
N GLY A 37 5.37 -12.05 5.50
CA GLY A 37 6.00 -12.74 4.37
C GLY A 37 5.32 -12.50 3.02
N TYR A 38 4.45 -11.50 2.94
CA TYR A 38 3.72 -11.08 1.72
C TYR A 38 4.30 -9.78 1.14
N GLU A 39 5.59 -9.52 1.31
CA GLU A 39 6.20 -8.30 0.81
C GLU A 39 6.04 -8.20 -0.72
N PRO A 40 5.41 -7.14 -1.24
CA PRO A 40 5.29 -6.97 -2.67
C PRO A 40 6.65 -6.63 -3.28
N HIS A 41 6.99 -7.28 -4.40
CA HIS A 41 8.20 -6.97 -5.13
C HIS A 41 8.04 -5.64 -5.90
N ILE A 42 8.69 -4.59 -5.41
CA ILE A 42 8.52 -3.21 -5.88
C ILE A 42 9.80 -2.58 -6.46
N ASP A 43 10.91 -3.33 -6.53
CA ASP A 43 12.20 -2.83 -7.02
C ASP A 43 12.44 -3.11 -8.51
N GLY A 44 11.76 -4.09 -9.08
CA GLY A 44 11.85 -4.50 -10.48
C GLY A 44 10.57 -5.16 -10.98
N CYS A 45 10.63 -5.67 -12.21
CA CYS A 45 9.56 -6.49 -12.77
C CYS A 45 9.60 -7.90 -12.15
N VAL A 46 8.49 -8.39 -11.61
CA VAL A 46 8.42 -9.76 -11.06
C VAL A 46 8.58 -10.84 -12.13
N THR A 47 8.28 -10.54 -13.38
CA THR A 47 8.32 -11.52 -14.48
C THR A 47 9.71 -11.64 -15.09
N CYS A 48 10.32 -10.53 -15.52
CA CYS A 48 11.63 -10.57 -16.19
C CYS A 48 12.82 -10.20 -15.29
N GLY A 49 12.58 -9.61 -14.11
CA GLY A 49 13.63 -9.16 -13.19
C GLY A 49 14.24 -7.80 -13.53
N ASP A 50 13.89 -7.20 -14.68
CA ASP A 50 14.46 -5.92 -15.11
C ASP A 50 14.04 -4.77 -14.19
N ARG A 51 14.90 -3.75 -14.15
CA ARG A 51 14.59 -2.49 -13.48
C ARG A 51 13.45 -1.79 -14.21
N LEU A 52 12.49 -1.29 -13.44
CA LEU A 52 11.35 -0.57 -13.99
C LEU A 52 11.75 0.86 -14.42
N PRO A 53 11.33 1.30 -15.62
CA PRO A 53 11.46 2.70 -16.03
C PRO A 53 10.61 3.62 -15.14
N GLU A 54 10.88 4.92 -15.19
CA GLU A 54 10.12 5.93 -14.42
C GLU A 54 8.80 6.27 -15.12
N GLU A 55 7.92 5.27 -15.19
CA GLU A 55 6.59 5.36 -15.79
C GLU A 55 5.54 4.63 -14.94
N GLU A 56 4.28 4.83 -15.28
CA GLU A 56 3.19 4.06 -14.67
C GLU A 56 3.40 2.56 -14.91
N THR A 57 3.20 1.76 -13.87
CA THR A 57 3.55 0.33 -13.88
C THR A 57 2.37 -0.49 -13.37
N LEU A 58 2.20 -1.71 -13.86
CA LEU A 58 1.17 -2.61 -13.35
C LEU A 58 1.60 -3.17 -11.99
N LEU A 59 0.82 -2.96 -10.95
CA LEU A 59 0.90 -3.68 -9.68
C LEU A 59 -0.09 -4.85 -9.73
N SER A 60 0.43 -6.07 -9.70
CA SER A 60 -0.37 -7.30 -9.72
C SER A 60 -0.25 -8.03 -8.37
N PRO A 61 -1.32 -8.07 -7.56
CA PRO A 61 -1.32 -8.86 -6.33
C PRO A 61 -1.07 -10.34 -6.57
N SER A 62 -1.65 -10.91 -7.63
CA SER A 62 -1.49 -12.33 -7.98
C SER A 62 -0.07 -12.70 -8.43
N ALA A 63 0.63 -11.77 -9.08
CA ALA A 63 2.04 -11.95 -9.41
C ALA A 63 3.00 -11.50 -8.29
N GLY A 64 2.46 -10.94 -7.20
CA GLY A 64 3.23 -10.53 -6.02
C GLY A 64 4.01 -9.21 -6.16
N GLY A 65 3.73 -8.36 -7.16
CA GLY A 65 4.50 -7.12 -7.31
C GLY A 65 4.28 -6.34 -8.60
N LEU A 66 5.27 -5.53 -8.95
CA LEU A 66 5.26 -4.67 -10.13
C LEU A 66 5.66 -5.44 -11.40
N ILE A 67 5.02 -5.12 -12.52
CA ILE A 67 5.24 -5.75 -13.84
C ILE A 67 5.47 -4.66 -14.89
N CYS A 68 6.60 -4.76 -15.61
CA CYS A 68 6.95 -3.83 -16.69
C CYS A 68 5.94 -3.90 -17.83
N ARG A 69 5.94 -2.90 -18.70
CA ARG A 69 4.98 -2.78 -19.82
C ARG A 69 4.98 -4.00 -20.73
N GLU A 70 6.15 -4.57 -20.99
CA GLU A 70 6.39 -5.71 -21.88
C GLU A 70 5.79 -7.00 -21.30
N CYS A 71 5.85 -7.19 -19.99
CA CYS A 71 5.34 -8.39 -19.31
C CYS A 71 3.86 -8.30 -18.90
N ARG A 72 3.20 -7.14 -19.06
CA ARG A 72 1.77 -6.97 -18.72
C ARG A 72 0.83 -8.00 -19.36
N PRO A 73 1.00 -8.42 -20.63
CA PRO A 73 0.12 -9.40 -21.24
C PRO A 73 0.04 -10.74 -20.50
N GLU A 74 1.09 -11.09 -19.73
CA GLU A 74 1.20 -12.35 -18.98
C GLU A 74 0.73 -12.22 -17.52
N ALA A 75 0.41 -11.01 -17.06
CA ALA A 75 0.17 -10.70 -15.65
C ALA A 75 -1.15 -11.25 -15.08
N GLY A 76 -2.12 -11.61 -15.93
CA GLY A 76 -3.44 -12.06 -15.50
C GLY A 76 -4.33 -11.01 -14.80
N GLY A 77 -3.83 -9.79 -14.60
CA GLY A 77 -4.57 -8.67 -14.01
C GLY A 77 -3.75 -7.84 -13.03
N GLY A 78 -4.34 -6.74 -12.57
CA GLY A 78 -3.72 -5.82 -11.63
C GLY A 78 -4.20 -4.39 -11.84
N ARG A 79 -3.50 -3.44 -11.23
CA ARG A 79 -3.78 -2.01 -11.30
C ARG A 79 -2.58 -1.25 -11.84
N ILE A 80 -2.82 -0.34 -12.79
CA ILE A 80 -1.81 0.66 -13.15
C ILE A 80 -1.64 1.63 -11.98
N VAL A 81 -0.40 1.72 -11.50
CA VAL A 81 0.01 2.65 -10.44
C VAL A 81 1.00 3.67 -10.99
N SER A 82 0.84 4.91 -10.55
CA SER A 82 1.64 6.06 -10.95
C SER A 82 3.03 6.03 -10.31
N VAL A 83 3.98 6.75 -10.94
CA VAL A 83 5.35 6.90 -10.43
C VAL A 83 5.38 7.42 -8.98
N PRO A 84 4.60 8.44 -8.57
CA PRO A 84 4.53 8.88 -7.17
C PRO A 84 4.16 7.75 -6.19
N VAL A 85 3.19 6.91 -6.53
CA VAL A 85 2.79 5.76 -5.69
C VAL A 85 3.92 4.74 -5.59
N ILE A 86 4.59 4.41 -6.69
CA ILE A 86 5.74 3.49 -6.69
C ILE A 86 6.86 4.03 -5.79
N LYS A 87 7.17 5.33 -5.88
CA LYS A 87 8.15 5.99 -5.00
C LYS A 87 7.73 5.91 -3.53
N LEU A 88 6.46 6.15 -3.22
CA LEU A 88 5.94 6.06 -1.85
C LEU A 88 5.98 4.64 -1.30
N LEU A 89 5.66 3.61 -2.09
CA LEU A 89 5.79 2.21 -1.67
C LEU A 89 7.25 1.88 -1.31
N ARG A 90 8.19 2.28 -2.17
CA ARG A 90 9.63 2.07 -1.94
C ARG A 90 10.13 2.81 -0.70
N PHE A 91 9.64 4.03 -0.48
CA PHE A 91 9.96 4.82 0.70
C PHE A 91 9.36 4.22 1.97
N ALA A 92 8.06 3.91 1.98
CA ALA A 92 7.34 3.31 3.10
C ALA A 92 7.96 1.98 3.58
N ARG A 93 8.52 1.20 2.64
CA ARG A 93 9.21 -0.05 2.99
C ARG A 93 10.41 0.20 3.92
N ARG A 94 11.12 1.31 3.77
CA ARG A 94 12.37 1.62 4.50
C ARG A 94 12.15 2.59 5.65
N ALA A 95 11.17 3.48 5.54
CA ALA A 95 10.87 4.51 6.51
C ALA A 95 10.22 3.93 7.78
N THR A 96 10.47 4.57 8.90
CA THR A 96 9.69 4.45 10.13
C THR A 96 8.31 5.10 9.96
N ALA A 97 7.35 4.75 10.82
CA ALA A 97 6.01 5.35 10.75
C ALA A 97 6.00 6.89 10.91
N PRO A 98 6.80 7.49 11.84
CA PRO A 98 6.91 8.94 11.94
C PRO A 98 7.50 9.61 10.68
N GLU A 99 8.55 9.02 10.09
CA GLU A 99 9.16 9.53 8.86
C GLU A 99 8.17 9.50 7.69
N PHE A 100 7.40 8.42 7.56
CA PHE A 100 6.37 8.32 6.53
C PHE A 100 5.22 9.32 6.76
N ALA A 101 4.79 9.48 8.01
CA ALA A 101 3.74 10.42 8.40
C ALA A 101 4.12 11.89 8.22
N ALA A 102 5.42 12.21 8.16
CA ALA A 102 5.93 13.55 7.92
C ALA A 102 5.88 13.97 6.44
N VAL A 103 5.71 13.02 5.50
CA VAL A 103 5.66 13.32 4.07
C VAL A 103 4.34 13.99 3.69
N GLY A 104 4.42 15.15 3.04
CA GLY A 104 3.28 15.80 2.40
C GLY A 104 2.87 15.05 1.14
N ILE A 105 1.90 14.12 1.26
CA ILE A 105 1.39 13.35 0.13
C ILE A 105 0.12 14.02 -0.41
N PRO A 106 0.08 14.39 -1.71
CA PRO A 106 -1.11 14.96 -2.33
C PRO A 106 -2.34 14.05 -2.22
N PRO A 107 -3.57 14.59 -2.08
CA PRO A 107 -4.78 13.80 -1.87
C PRO A 107 -5.04 12.74 -2.95
N GLU A 108 -4.72 13.03 -4.20
CA GLU A 108 -4.83 12.11 -5.34
C GLU A 108 -3.89 10.92 -5.21
N VAL A 109 -2.63 11.17 -4.84
CA VAL A 109 -1.63 10.13 -4.62
C VAL A 109 -1.99 9.29 -3.38
N GLN A 110 -2.54 9.91 -2.33
CA GLN A 110 -3.02 9.18 -1.16
C GLN A 110 -4.19 8.23 -1.50
N ARG A 111 -5.13 8.67 -2.34
CA ARG A 111 -6.26 7.83 -2.77
C ARG A 111 -5.78 6.66 -3.62
N GLU A 112 -4.84 6.91 -4.52
CA GLU A 112 -4.25 5.89 -5.36
C GLU A 112 -3.47 4.85 -4.54
N LEU A 113 -2.58 5.31 -3.64
CA LEU A 113 -1.82 4.46 -2.73
C LEU A 113 -2.74 3.61 -1.84
N ARG A 114 -3.81 4.22 -1.30
CA ARG A 114 -4.84 3.52 -0.53
C ARG A 114 -5.47 2.39 -1.34
N THR A 115 -5.79 2.64 -2.60
CA THR A 115 -6.43 1.66 -3.48
C THR A 115 -5.46 0.52 -3.86
N ALA A 116 -4.20 0.83 -4.11
CA ALA A 116 -3.15 -0.15 -4.40
C ALA A 116 -2.90 -1.09 -3.20
N LEU A 117 -2.67 -0.55 -2.01
CA LEU A 117 -2.45 -1.35 -0.79
C LEU A 117 -3.68 -2.17 -0.41
N ALA A 118 -4.87 -1.58 -0.57
CA ALA A 118 -6.14 -2.26 -0.42
C ALA A 118 -6.25 -3.55 -1.24
N GLU A 119 -5.82 -3.52 -2.49
CA GLU A 119 -5.86 -4.68 -3.39
C GLU A 119 -4.87 -5.76 -2.95
N LEU A 120 -3.66 -5.36 -2.55
CA LEU A 120 -2.66 -6.28 -1.98
C LEU A 120 -3.20 -6.98 -0.72
N VAL A 121 -3.76 -6.21 0.22
CA VAL A 121 -4.30 -6.75 1.47
C VAL A 121 -5.50 -7.68 1.20
N ARG A 122 -6.43 -7.29 0.33
CA ARG A 122 -7.59 -8.12 -0.03
C ARG A 122 -7.19 -9.43 -0.66
N TYR A 123 -6.18 -9.41 -1.53
CA TYR A 123 -5.69 -10.61 -2.21
C TYR A 123 -5.25 -11.68 -1.20
N HIS A 124 -4.58 -11.28 -0.11
CA HIS A 124 -4.18 -12.22 0.94
C HIS A 124 -5.26 -12.54 1.98
N LEU A 125 -6.28 -11.70 2.10
CA LEU A 125 -7.41 -11.94 3.02
C LEU A 125 -8.54 -12.77 2.40
N ASP A 126 -8.57 -12.92 1.07
CA ASP A 126 -9.67 -13.51 0.28
C ASP A 126 -11.05 -12.90 0.56
N ARG A 127 -11.09 -11.70 1.17
CA ARG A 127 -12.31 -10.97 1.50
C ARG A 127 -12.04 -9.49 1.74
N ASP A 128 -13.09 -8.69 1.66
CA ASP A 128 -13.07 -7.32 2.15
C ASP A 128 -13.06 -7.25 3.68
N PRO A 129 -12.21 -6.43 4.30
CA PRO A 129 -12.31 -6.14 5.73
C PRO A 129 -13.63 -5.42 6.06
N ASN A 130 -14.35 -5.88 7.09
CA ASN A 130 -15.58 -5.22 7.56
C ASN A 130 -15.33 -3.75 7.96
N ALA A 131 -14.20 -3.48 8.63
CA ALA A 131 -13.81 -2.14 9.05
C ALA A 131 -13.69 -1.17 7.86
N ARG A 132 -13.25 -1.65 6.70
CA ARG A 132 -13.16 -0.82 5.50
C ARG A 132 -14.54 -0.37 5.02
N ARG A 133 -15.50 -1.31 4.91
CA ARG A 133 -16.87 -0.99 4.50
C ARG A 133 -17.51 0.05 5.42
N PHE A 134 -17.25 -0.08 6.73
CA PHE A 134 -17.70 0.89 7.72
C PHE A 134 -17.07 2.28 7.50
N VAL A 135 -15.75 2.38 7.40
CA VAL A 135 -15.03 3.65 7.21
C VAL A 135 -15.43 4.34 5.90
N GLU A 136 -15.52 3.58 4.80
CA GLU A 136 -15.98 4.11 3.51
C GLU A 136 -17.43 4.64 3.60
N GLY A 137 -18.31 3.93 4.31
CA GLY A 137 -19.67 4.36 4.59
C GLY A 137 -19.72 5.67 5.39
N VAL A 138 -18.97 5.77 6.48
CA VAL A 138 -18.94 6.99 7.32
C VAL A 138 -18.35 8.18 6.54
N SER A 139 -17.22 7.98 5.84
CA SER A 139 -16.60 9.04 5.03
C SER A 139 -17.47 9.53 3.87
N ALA A 140 -18.45 8.74 3.42
CA ALA A 140 -19.41 9.17 2.42
C ALA A 140 -20.50 10.08 3.01
N LEU A 141 -20.84 9.93 4.29
CA LEU A 141 -21.78 10.79 5.01
C LEU A 141 -21.18 12.18 5.24
N ASP A 142 -19.89 12.26 5.60
CA ASP A 142 -19.18 13.53 5.82
C ASP A 142 -19.02 14.38 4.53
N LYS A 143 -19.20 13.79 3.35
CA LYS A 143 -19.14 14.48 2.04
C LYS A 143 -20.51 14.89 1.51
N GLY A 144 -21.57 14.60 2.27
CA GLY A 144 -22.97 14.81 1.91
C GLY A 144 -23.61 16.08 2.48
N GLU A 145 -22.82 17.00 3.05
CA GLU A 145 -23.22 18.37 3.44
C GLU A 145 -22.60 19.41 2.49
#